data_AF-I5B2K9-F1
#
_entry.id   AF-I5B2K9-F1
#
_cell.length_a   1.000
_cell.length_b   1.000
_cell.length_c   1.000
_cell.angle_alpha   90.00
_cell.angle_beta   90.00
_cell.angle_gamma   90.00
#
_symmetry.space_group_name_H-M   'P 1'
#
loop_
_entity.id
_entity.type
_entity.pdbx_description
1 polymer ?
#
loop_
_entity_poly.entity_id
_entity_poly.type
_entity_poly.pdbx_seq_one_letter_code
_entity_poly.pdbx_strand_id
1 'polypeptide(L)'
;MTRNFASLALARLYEKQGYIDDALEIYRAIDTSRNPDAQNILDTISRLDAQKKTASSAENLKAPNHDVLKPDQLQAGTKEAGMARMLEVWLKLIVMQKRVDTFKAIKARL
;
A
#
# COMPACT_ATOMS: atom_id res chain seq x y z
N MET A 1 -3.92 6.55 7.99
CA MET A 1 -2.85 5.54 8.07
C MET A 1 -1.83 5.90 9.18
N THR A 2 -1.17 4.94 9.84
CA THR A 2 -0.11 5.22 10.85
C THR A 2 1.16 5.73 10.18
N ARG A 3 1.64 6.93 10.57
CA ARG A 3 2.81 7.62 9.96
C ARG A 3 4.09 6.77 9.85
N ASN A 4 4.23 5.73 10.68
CA ASN A 4 5.44 4.89 10.74
C ASN A 4 5.69 4.02 9.50
N PHE A 5 4.67 3.78 8.66
CA PHE A 5 4.81 2.96 7.44
C PHE A 5 4.83 3.78 6.14
N ALA A 6 4.72 5.11 6.25
CA ALA A 6 4.73 5.99 5.09
C ALA A 6 6.12 6.01 4.45
N SER A 7 6.23 5.50 3.23
CA SER A 7 7.48 5.47 2.48
C SER A 7 7.26 5.80 1.01
N LEU A 8 8.28 6.37 0.37
CA LEU A 8 8.24 6.75 -1.04
C LEU A 8 8.00 5.54 -1.96
N ALA A 9 8.61 4.40 -1.64
CA ALA A 9 8.46 3.17 -2.40
C ALA A 9 7.01 2.65 -2.38
N LEU A 10 6.36 2.75 -1.21
CA LEU A 10 4.97 2.34 -1.05
C LEU A 10 4.03 3.28 -1.82
N ALA A 11 4.22 4.60 -1.71
CA ALA A 11 3.41 5.57 -2.44
C ALA A 11 3.49 5.38 -3.97
N ARG A 12 4.71 5.18 -4.50
CA ARG A 12 4.93 4.89 -5.94
C ARG A 12 4.29 3.59 -6.39
N LEU A 13 4.26 2.58 -5.53
CA LEU A 13 3.63 1.29 -5.84
C LEU A 13 2.12 1.48 -6.00
N TYR A 14 1.48 2.18 -5.08
CA TYR A 14 0.04 2.46 -5.12
C TYR A 14 -0.32 3.39 -6.30
N GLU A 15 0.52 4.39 -6.60
CA GLU A 15 0.38 5.25 -7.77
C GLU A 15 0.37 4.41 -9.07
N LYS A 16 1.35 3.50 -9.23
CA LYS A 16 1.44 2.62 -10.41
C LYS A 16 0.29 1.63 -10.53
N GLN A 17 -0.32 1.25 -9.42
CA GLN A 17 -1.48 0.37 -9.38
C GLN A 17 -2.81 1.10 -9.67
N GLY A 18 -2.77 2.44 -9.76
CA GLY A 18 -3.96 3.26 -10.00
C GLY A 18 -4.73 3.64 -8.73
N TYR A 19 -4.23 3.28 -7.55
CA TYR A 19 -4.79 3.68 -6.25
C TYR A 19 -4.31 5.09 -5.88
N ILE A 20 -4.76 6.09 -6.64
CA ILE A 20 -4.27 7.47 -6.54
C ILE A 20 -4.58 8.11 -5.18
N ASP A 21 -5.74 7.83 -4.60
CA ASP A 21 -6.15 8.38 -3.31
C ASP A 21 -5.29 7.86 -2.15
N ASP A 22 -5.05 6.54 -2.12
CA ASP A 22 -4.20 5.91 -1.11
C ASP A 22 -2.73 6.33 -1.29
N ALA A 23 -2.25 6.42 -2.54
CA ALA A 23 -0.92 6.94 -2.84
C ALA A 23 -0.74 8.37 -2.32
N LEU A 24 -1.73 9.23 -2.50
CA LEU A 24 -1.74 10.60 -1.97
C LEU A 24 -1.74 10.63 -0.44
N GLU A 25 -2.50 9.76 0.22
CA GLU A 25 -2.49 9.66 1.68
C GLU A 25 -1.09 9.29 2.19
N ILE A 26 -0.43 8.33 1.53
CA ILE A 26 0.93 7.90 1.88
C ILE A 26 1.94 9.03 1.61
N TYR A 27 1.89 9.69 0.44
CA TYR A 27 2.77 10.82 0.14
C TYR A 27 2.63 11.96 1.15
N ARG A 28 1.40 12.26 1.60
CA ARG A 28 1.12 13.29 2.63
C ARG A 28 1.55 12.87 4.03
N ALA A 29 1.63 11.57 4.31
CA ALA A 29 2.06 11.03 5.58
C ALA A 29 3.60 10.98 5.73
N ILE A 30 4.36 11.09 4.64
CA ILE A 30 5.83 11.17 4.67
C ILE A 30 6.24 12.52 5.27
N ASP A 31 7.11 12.49 6.27
CA ASP A 31 7.71 13.68 6.86
C ASP A 31 8.73 14.30 5.88
N THR A 32 8.30 15.36 5.20
CA THR A 32 9.13 16.13 4.26
C THR A 32 10.22 16.96 4.94
N SER A 33 10.19 17.15 6.26
CA SER A 33 11.22 17.93 6.96
C SER A 33 12.57 17.20 7.09
N ARG A 34 12.56 15.86 7.02
CA ARG A 34 13.73 14.99 7.19
C ARG A 34 14.19 14.30 5.91
N ASN A 35 13.53 14.56 4.79
CA ASN A 35 13.72 13.80 3.56
C ASN A 35 14.41 14.67 2.48
N PRO A 36 15.58 14.27 1.94
CA PRO A 36 16.23 15.02 0.86
C PRO A 36 15.39 15.11 -0.41
N ASP A 37 14.44 14.19 -0.60
CA ASP A 37 13.51 14.17 -1.75
C ASP A 37 12.19 14.91 -1.48
N ALA A 38 12.13 15.74 -0.44
CA ALA A 38 10.91 16.46 -0.06
C ALA A 38 10.30 17.29 -1.19
N GLN A 39 11.14 17.93 -2.01
CA GLN A 39 10.71 18.71 -3.16
C GLN A 39 10.01 17.82 -4.21
N ASN A 40 10.54 16.62 -4.45
CA ASN A 40 9.99 15.65 -5.40
C ASN A 40 8.65 15.08 -4.92
N ILE A 41 8.52 14.86 -3.61
CA ILE A 41 7.27 14.42 -2.99
C ILE A 41 6.19 15.48 -3.16
N LEU A 42 6.50 16.75 -2.89
CA LEU A 42 5.56 17.88 -3.03
C LEU A 42 5.11 18.10 -4.48
N ASP A 43 6.03 17.97 -5.43
CA ASP A 43 5.72 18.05 -6.86
C ASP A 43 4.79 16.90 -7.29
N THR A 44 5.09 15.68 -6.83
CA THR A 44 4.27 14.50 -7.10
C THR A 44 2.86 14.62 -6.51
N ILE A 45 2.73 15.11 -5.27
CA ILE A 45 1.42 15.41 -4.66
C ILE A 45 0.66 16.44 -5.51
N SER A 46 1.32 17.52 -5.93
CA SER A 46 0.69 18.58 -6.73
C SER A 46 0.20 18.08 -8.08
N ARG A 47 1.00 17.24 -8.76
CA ARG A 47 0.62 16.61 -10.03
C ARG A 47 -0.57 15.67 -9.87
N LEU A 48 -0.55 14.82 -8.83
CA LEU A 48 -1.62 13.86 -8.56
C LEU A 48 -2.93 14.55 -8.14
N ASP A 49 -2.86 15.63 -7.35
CA ASP A 49 -4.04 16.43 -7.01
C ASP A 49 -4.62 17.16 -8.24
N ALA A 50 -3.78 17.64 -9.16
CA ALA A 50 -4.23 18.22 -10.44
C ALA A 50 -4.88 17.16 -11.35
N GLN A 51 -4.32 15.95 -11.40
CA GLN A 51 -4.90 14.82 -12.13
C GLN A 51 -6.25 14.40 -11.53
N LYS A 52 -6.38 14.40 -10.20
CA LYS A 52 -7.65 14.12 -9.52
C LYS A 52 -8.71 15.19 -9.82
N LYS A 53 -8.34 16.47 -9.80
CA LYS A 53 -9.26 17.59 -10.12
C LYS A 53 -9.74 17.59 -11.57
N THR A 54 -8.89 17.17 -12.51
CA THR A 54 -9.27 17.05 -13.92
C THR A 54 -10.17 15.83 -14.16
N ALA A 55 -9.91 14.71 -13.47
CA ALA A 55 -10.79 13.54 -13.49
C ALA A 55 -12.17 13.83 -12.87
N SER A 56 -12.24 14.55 -11.75
CA SER A 56 -13.50 14.92 -11.11
C SER A 56 -14.27 16.04 -11.84
N SER A 57 -13.57 16.91 -12.58
CA SER A 57 -14.22 17.90 -13.46
C SER A 57 -14.85 17.26 -14.68
N ALA A 58 -14.32 16.14 -15.19
CA ALA A 58 -14.94 15.36 -16.26
C ALA A 58 -16.18 14.58 -15.79
N GLU A 59 -16.32 14.36 -14.48
CA GLU A 59 -17.40 13.54 -13.89
C GLU A 59 -18.70 14.33 -13.64
N ASN A 60 -18.65 15.68 -13.64
CA ASN A 60 -19.85 16.52 -13.45
C ASN A 60 -20.80 16.60 -14.67
N LEU A 61 -20.55 15.84 -15.75
CA LEU A 61 -21.42 15.79 -16.93
C LEU A 61 -22.17 14.45 -17.12
N LYS A 62 -22.06 13.47 -16.21
CA LYS A 62 -22.87 12.24 -16.28
C LYS A 62 -23.42 11.82 -14.92
N ALA A 63 -24.67 12.21 -14.67
CA ALA A 63 -25.51 11.60 -13.64
C ALA A 63 -25.96 10.17 -14.08
N PRO A 64 -26.64 9.43 -13.20
CA PRO A 64 -26.12 8.23 -12.55
C PRO A 64 -26.61 6.96 -13.25
N ASN A 65 -25.74 5.99 -13.47
CA ASN A 65 -26.19 4.62 -13.73
C ASN A 65 -25.31 3.64 -12.96
N HIS A 66 -25.97 2.94 -12.03
CA HIS A 66 -25.54 1.68 -11.47
C HIS A 66 -25.25 0.66 -12.59
N ASP A 67 -24.48 -0.35 -12.22
CA ASP A 67 -24.14 -1.55 -12.99
C ASP A 67 -23.21 -1.37 -14.18
N VAL A 68 -21.91 -1.37 -13.90
CA VAL A 68 -20.99 -2.29 -14.59
C VAL A 68 -19.93 -2.78 -13.60
N LEU A 69 -20.09 -4.02 -13.15
CA LEU A 69 -19.01 -4.82 -12.57
C LEU A 69 -17.84 -4.84 -13.56
N LYS A 70 -16.80 -4.05 -13.31
CA LYS A 70 -15.55 -4.12 -14.08
C LYS A 70 -14.79 -5.40 -13.67
N PRO A 71 -14.37 -6.26 -14.62
CA PRO A 71 -13.62 -7.47 -14.33
C PRO A 71 -12.21 -7.20 -13.74
N ASP A 72 -11.78 -5.94 -13.66
CA ASP A 72 -10.46 -5.55 -13.11
C ASP A 72 -10.40 -5.54 -11.58
N GLN A 73 -11.53 -5.39 -10.87
CA GLN A 73 -11.54 -5.46 -9.40
C GLN A 73 -11.31 -6.87 -8.84
N LEU A 74 -11.54 -7.91 -9.64
CA LEU A 74 -11.25 -9.30 -9.24
C LEU A 74 -9.75 -9.61 -9.19
N GLN A 75 -8.93 -8.89 -9.97
CA GLN A 75 -7.48 -9.11 -10.02
C GLN A 75 -6.71 -8.40 -8.89
N ALA A 76 -7.21 -7.25 -8.44
CA ALA A 76 -6.67 -6.57 -7.27
C ALA A 76 -6.79 -7.43 -6.01
N GLY A 77 -8.00 -7.95 -5.75
CA GLY A 77 -8.25 -8.83 -4.61
C GLY A 77 -7.44 -10.13 -4.65
N THR A 78 -7.11 -10.67 -5.83
CA THR A 78 -6.28 -11.88 -5.94
C THR A 78 -4.80 -11.62 -5.69
N LYS A 79 -4.26 -10.47 -6.11
CA LYS A 79 -2.87 -10.10 -5.81
C LYS A 79 -2.68 -9.75 -4.34
N GLU A 80 -3.61 -9.01 -3.75
CA GLU A 80 -3.62 -8.69 -2.33
C GLU A 80 -3.81 -9.94 -1.46
N ALA A 81 -4.74 -10.82 -1.82
CA ALA A 81 -4.91 -12.11 -1.14
C ALA A 81 -3.65 -13.00 -1.27
N GLY A 82 -2.96 -12.94 -2.41
CA GLY A 82 -1.68 -13.61 -2.62
C GLY A 82 -0.59 -13.08 -1.68
N MET A 83 -0.47 -11.76 -1.55
CA MET A 83 0.47 -11.12 -0.61
C MET A 83 0.14 -11.43 0.85
N ALA A 84 -1.14 -11.36 1.24
CA ALA A 84 -1.60 -11.72 2.57
C ALA A 84 -1.26 -13.19 2.92
N ARG A 85 -1.49 -14.11 1.97
CA ARG A 85 -1.15 -15.53 2.13
C ARG A 85 0.36 -15.75 2.27
N MET A 86 1.19 -15.03 1.50
CA MET A 86 2.65 -15.10 1.66
C MET A 86 3.09 -14.61 3.04
N LEU A 87 2.56 -13.48 3.51
CA LEU A 87 2.87 -12.95 4.83
C LEU A 87 2.45 -13.91 5.96
N GLU A 88 1.28 -14.53 5.82
CA GLU A 88 0.79 -15.52 6.79
C GLU A 88 1.70 -16.76 6.85
N VAL A 89 2.12 -17.29 5.70
CA VAL A 89 3.05 -18.42 5.63
C VAL A 89 4.41 -18.05 6.21
N TRP A 90 4.91 -16.86 5.90
CA TRP A 90 6.19 -16.37 6.43
C TRP A 90 6.16 -16.23 7.96
N LEU A 91 5.08 -15.69 8.50
CA LEU A 91 4.88 -15.58 9.95
C LEU A 91 4.83 -16.96 10.62
N LYS A 92 4.08 -17.92 10.05
CA LYS A 92 4.04 -19.31 10.54
C LYS A 92 5.43 -19.95 10.56
N LEU A 93 6.24 -19.71 9.52
CA LEU A 93 7.60 -20.25 9.44
C LEU A 93 8.49 -19.71 10.56
N ILE A 94 8.46 -18.39 10.80
CA ILE A 94 9.24 -17.74 11.87
C ILE A 94 8.83 -18.26 13.24
N VAL A 95 7.53 -18.39 13.49
CA VAL A 95 7.02 -18.94 14.75
C VAL A 95 7.49 -20.37 14.96
N MET A 96 7.41 -21.22 13.92
CA MET A 96 7.91 -22.59 14.00
C MET A 96 9.41 -22.64 14.25
N GLN A 97 10.20 -21.81 13.57
CA GLN A 97 11.63 -21.71 13.81
C GLN A 97 11.93 -21.34 15.26
N LYS A 98 11.26 -20.30 15.80
CA LYS A 98 11.43 -19.90 17.21
C LYS A 98 11.04 -21.00 18.20
N ARG A 99 9.95 -21.74 17.93
CA ARG A 99 9.54 -22.86 18.79
C ARG A 99 10.55 -24.00 18.76
N VAL A 100 11.09 -24.33 17.58
CA VAL A 100 12.15 -25.33 17.43
C VAL A 100 13.42 -24.91 18.15
N ASP A 101 13.84 -23.66 18.02
CA ASP A 101 15.03 -23.14 18.72
C ASP A 101 14.85 -23.18 20.24
N THR A 102 13.66 -22.82 20.71
CA THR A 102 13.30 -22.91 22.14
C THR A 102 13.35 -24.36 22.62
N PHE A 103 12.80 -25.29 21.84
CA PHE A 103 12.83 -26.71 22.17
C PHE A 103 14.26 -27.26 22.20
N LYS A 104 15.12 -26.88 21.23
CA LYS A 104 16.55 -27.23 21.23
C LYS A 104 17.26 -26.68 22.47
N ALA A 105 16.98 -25.44 22.85
CA ALA A 105 17.58 -24.82 24.03
C ALA A 105 17.16 -25.52 25.33
N ILE A 106 15.91 -25.96 25.44
CA ILE A 106 15.43 -26.76 26.57
C ILE A 106 16.11 -28.14 26.56
N LYS A 107 16.14 -28.83 25.42
CA LYS A 107 16.78 -30.14 25.28
C LYS A 107 18.27 -30.11 25.60
N ALA A 108 18.98 -29.04 25.24
CA ALA A 108 20.41 -28.90 25.54
C ALA A 108 20.71 -28.63 27.04
N ARG A 109 19.69 -28.26 27.82
CA ARG A 109 19.79 -28.02 29.27
C ARG A 109 19.34 -29.21 30.11
N LEU A 110 18.76 -30.24 29.48
CA LEU A 110 18.35 -31.50 30.10
C LEU A 110 19.42 -32.56 29.85
#